data_AF-A0A087SKT8-F1
#
_entry.id   AF-A0A087SKT8-F1
#
_cell.length_a   1.000
_cell.length_b   1.000
_cell.length_c   1.000
_cell.angle_alpha   90.00
_cell.angle_beta   90.00
_cell.angle_gamma   90.00
#
_symmetry.space_group_name_H-M   'P 1'
#
loop_
_entity.id
_entity.type
_entity.pdbx_description
1 polymer ?
#
loop_
_entity_poly.entity_id
_entity_poly.type
_entity_poly.pdbx_seq_one_letter_code
_entity_poly.pdbx_strand_id
1 'polypeptide(L)'
;MVFPPAWLPPEFWIPISTTLPNAAPQGGKEAAHSNAILHRLISEVLDARAPSVGSGLVSLVTSRDDIDALLKLDDVIDLVIPRGGNALVSHIQRSTRIPVLGHADGICHVYVDAEADPAKALAIAVDSKADYPAACNAAETILVHASLADGLARELLEALKGAGVAVHAGPRAAERYGLERAASLRHEYSSLDVGFELVDDLAAAIDHIHAHGSSHTEVVVTENQATADTFLQLVDAACVHHNASSRFSDGFRYGLGAEVGISTGRIHARGPVGVEGLLTTKFVLRGTGQVVNKDQGVKYTHVARDPQKLA
;
A
#
# COMPACT_ATOMS: atom_id res chain seq x y z
N MET A 1 10.79 9.16 7.29
CA MET A 1 12.18 8.69 7.13
C MET A 1 12.86 9.50 6.04
N VAL A 2 14.13 9.85 6.22
CA VAL A 2 14.91 10.68 5.30
C VAL A 2 16.15 9.87 4.90
N PHE A 3 16.33 9.59 3.61
CA PHE A 3 17.48 8.84 3.10
C PHE A 3 18.52 9.79 2.51
N PRO A 4 19.81 9.71 2.90
CA PRO A 4 20.89 10.51 2.33
C PRO A 4 21.21 10.09 0.87
N PRO A 5 21.96 10.90 0.10
CA PRO A 5 22.03 10.77 -1.35
C PRO A 5 22.79 9.52 -1.84
N ALA A 6 22.36 8.99 -3.00
CA ALA A 6 22.77 7.76 -3.70
C ALA A 6 24.28 7.52 -4.01
N TRP A 7 25.22 8.32 -3.48
CA TRP A 7 26.67 8.11 -3.64
C TRP A 7 27.30 7.27 -2.53
N LEU A 8 26.53 6.85 -1.53
CA LEU A 8 26.96 5.88 -0.53
C LEU A 8 26.84 4.44 -1.08
N PRO A 9 27.79 3.53 -0.76
CA PRO A 9 27.80 2.16 -1.26
C PRO A 9 26.49 1.38 -1.00
N PRO A 10 26.23 0.25 -1.70
CA PRO A 10 25.00 -0.55 -1.56
C PRO A 10 24.77 -1.15 -0.16
N GLU A 11 25.79 -1.14 0.71
CA GLU A 11 25.71 -1.60 2.09
C GLU A 11 25.15 -0.56 3.09
N PHE A 12 24.60 0.56 2.60
CA PHE A 12 24.17 1.73 3.41
C PHE A 12 22.65 1.93 3.51
N TRP A 13 21.85 0.98 3.06
CA TRP A 13 20.39 1.13 2.98
C TRP A 13 19.71 0.23 4.01
N ILE A 14 19.31 0.81 5.14
CA ILE A 14 18.28 0.19 5.99
C ILE A 14 17.21 1.23 6.27
N PRO A 15 16.02 1.12 5.67
CA PRO A 15 14.85 1.74 6.28
C PRO A 15 14.57 1.00 7.59
N ILE A 16 14.42 1.69 8.71
CA ILE A 16 13.81 1.02 9.87
C ILE A 16 12.59 1.81 10.24
N SER A 17 11.44 1.35 9.71
CA SER A 17 10.16 1.70 10.29
C SER A 17 10.06 0.88 11.56
N THR A 18 10.45 1.42 12.71
CA THR A 18 10.07 0.81 13.99
C THR A 18 8.61 1.11 14.28
N THR A 19 7.72 0.61 13.44
CA THR A 19 6.31 0.42 13.78
C THR A 19 6.15 -1.04 14.22
N LEU A 20 6.21 -1.28 15.53
CA LEU A 20 5.19 -2.16 16.12
C LEU A 20 3.81 -1.62 15.70
N PRO A 21 2.70 -2.38 15.72
CA PRO A 21 1.44 -2.04 15.03
C PRO A 21 0.82 -0.66 15.32
N ASN A 22 1.38 0.15 16.21
CA ASN A 22 1.16 1.58 16.37
C ASN A 22 2.47 2.31 16.76
N ALA A 23 3.24 2.95 15.85
CA ALA A 23 4.16 4.07 16.14
C ALA A 23 5.09 4.46 14.95
N ALA A 24 4.87 5.63 14.34
CA ALA A 24 5.65 6.16 13.21
C ALA A 24 7.14 6.44 13.51
N PRO A 25 8.07 6.35 12.52
CA PRO A 25 9.42 6.92 12.56
C PRO A 25 9.35 8.40 12.12
N GLN A 26 8.60 9.12 12.94
CA GLN A 26 8.40 10.55 13.14
C GLN A 26 7.22 10.60 14.13
N GLY A 27 7.36 9.86 15.25
CA GLY A 27 6.29 9.75 16.22
C GLY A 27 6.01 11.14 16.75
N GLY A 28 4.74 11.54 16.76
CA GLY A 28 4.38 12.76 17.44
C GLY A 28 4.77 12.67 18.92
N LYS A 29 4.50 13.74 19.67
CA LYS A 29 4.88 13.83 21.08
C LYS A 29 4.41 12.62 21.90
N GLU A 30 3.35 11.95 21.46
CA GLU A 30 2.81 10.71 22.02
C GLU A 30 3.76 9.51 22.03
N ALA A 31 4.73 9.43 21.12
CA ALA A 31 5.66 8.30 20.97
C ALA A 31 7.13 8.65 21.25
N ALA A 32 7.41 9.83 21.78
CA ALA A 32 8.78 10.36 21.93
C ALA A 32 9.70 9.44 22.76
N HIS A 33 9.22 8.94 23.90
CA HIS A 33 10.03 8.06 24.77
C HIS A 33 10.34 6.72 24.11
N SER A 34 9.35 6.11 23.44
CA SER A 34 9.52 4.84 22.72
C SER A 34 10.53 5.00 21.58
N ASN A 35 10.38 6.05 20.78
CA ASN A 35 11.29 6.33 19.66
C ASN A 35 12.71 6.59 20.12
N ALA A 36 12.90 7.32 21.24
CA ALA A 36 14.23 7.57 21.79
C ALA A 36 14.93 6.27 22.23
N ILE A 37 14.20 5.35 22.89
CA ILE A 37 14.77 4.06 23.30
C ILE A 37 15.11 3.18 22.10
N LEU A 38 14.21 3.11 21.12
CA LEU A 38 14.42 2.32 19.90
C LEU A 38 15.61 2.85 19.09
N HIS A 39 15.70 4.17 18.89
CA HIS A 39 16.83 4.81 18.22
C HIS A 39 18.16 4.53 18.93
N ARG A 40 18.18 4.62 20.26
CA ARG A 40 19.38 4.29 21.05
C ARG A 40 19.81 2.84 20.84
N LEU A 41 18.89 1.87 20.95
CA LEU A 41 19.21 0.45 20.76
C LEU A 41 19.73 0.16 19.35
N ILE A 42 19.13 0.77 18.33
CA ILE A 42 19.60 0.65 16.94
C ILE A 42 21.03 1.19 16.82
N SER A 43 21.29 2.37 17.38
CA SER A 43 22.62 2.99 17.35
C SER A 43 23.67 2.12 18.05
N GLU A 44 23.36 1.58 19.23
CA GLU A 44 24.24 0.66 19.97
C GLU A 44 24.58 -0.60 19.16
N VAL A 45 23.59 -1.17 18.45
CA VAL A 45 23.81 -2.35 17.58
C VAL A 45 24.66 -1.99 16.36
N LEU A 46 24.41 -0.83 15.72
CA LEU A 46 25.19 -0.37 14.58
C LEU A 46 26.65 -0.16 14.95
N ASP A 47 26.92 0.48 16.09
CA ASP A 47 28.29 0.69 16.58
C ASP A 47 29.00 -0.65 16.86
N ALA A 48 28.28 -1.64 17.39
CA ALA A 48 28.84 -2.95 17.72
C ALA A 48 29.03 -3.89 16.51
N ARG A 49 28.17 -3.79 15.49
CA ARG A 49 28.09 -4.78 14.39
C ARG A 49 28.45 -4.23 13.02
N ALA A 50 28.37 -2.92 12.83
CA ALA A 50 28.64 -2.23 11.57
C ALA A 50 29.42 -0.91 11.79
N PRO A 51 30.59 -0.95 12.46
CA PRO A 51 31.32 0.26 12.85
C PRO A 51 31.79 1.11 11.66
N SER A 52 31.90 0.52 10.45
CA SER A 52 32.26 1.22 9.22
C SER A 52 31.17 2.17 8.70
N VAL A 53 29.92 1.97 9.11
CA VAL A 53 28.78 2.78 8.67
C VAL A 53 28.51 3.94 9.63
N GLY A 54 28.84 3.74 10.92
CA GLY A 54 28.78 4.74 11.98
C GLY A 54 27.36 5.01 12.50
N SER A 55 27.26 5.49 13.74
CA SER A 55 26.00 5.84 14.41
C SER A 55 25.20 6.96 13.73
N GLY A 56 25.81 7.72 12.81
CA GLY A 56 25.14 8.76 12.02
C GLY A 56 24.18 8.23 10.94
N LEU A 57 24.20 6.92 10.65
CA LEU A 57 23.34 6.29 9.64
C LEU A 57 21.85 6.51 9.90
N VAL A 58 21.45 6.40 11.17
CA VAL A 58 20.06 6.53 11.59
C VAL A 58 19.96 7.72 12.52
N SER A 59 19.27 8.77 12.06
CA SER A 59 19.04 9.98 12.83
C SER A 59 17.57 10.13 13.25
N LEU A 60 17.34 10.53 14.49
CA LEU A 60 16.02 10.82 15.02
C LEU A 60 15.76 12.33 15.01
N VAL A 61 14.73 12.75 14.27
CA VAL A 61 14.25 14.14 14.24
C VAL A 61 13.12 14.28 15.28
N THR A 62 13.24 15.23 16.19
CA THR A 62 12.34 15.37 17.35
C THR A 62 11.44 16.62 17.31
N SER A 63 11.71 17.58 16.42
CA SER A 63 10.91 18.80 16.26
C SER A 63 10.01 18.73 15.02
N ARG A 64 8.75 19.18 15.16
CA ARG A 64 7.82 19.31 14.02
C ARG A 64 8.18 20.47 13.10
N ASP A 65 8.76 21.54 13.65
CA ASP A 65 9.13 22.74 12.88
C ASP A 65 10.24 22.44 11.87
N ASP A 66 10.96 21.32 12.05
CA ASP A 66 12.02 20.88 11.16
C ASP A 66 11.49 20.14 9.92
N ILE A 67 10.22 19.70 9.90
CA ILE A 67 9.66 18.91 8.79
C ILE A 67 9.65 19.72 7.50
N ASP A 68 9.14 20.95 7.54
CA ASP A 68 9.08 21.82 6.37
C ASP A 68 10.47 22.20 5.85
N ALA A 69 11.48 22.23 6.74
CA ALA A 69 12.86 22.43 6.36
C ALA A 69 13.43 21.19 5.65
N LEU A 70 13.20 19.99 6.22
CA LEU A 70 13.63 18.73 5.61
C LEU A 70 13.00 18.51 4.24
N LEU A 71 11.71 18.81 4.08
CA LEU A 71 11.00 18.65 2.81
C LEU A 71 11.53 19.55 1.68
N LYS A 72 12.41 20.52 1.98
CA LYS A 72 13.08 21.38 1.00
C LYS A 72 14.48 20.90 0.62
N LEU A 73 15.00 19.85 1.26
CA LEU A 73 16.34 19.31 1.02
C LEU A 73 16.34 18.28 -0.11
N ASP A 74 15.79 18.62 -1.27
CA ASP A 74 15.75 17.73 -2.44
C ASP A 74 17.10 17.51 -3.14
N ASP A 75 18.15 18.16 -2.63
CA ASP A 75 19.55 17.95 -2.98
C ASP A 75 20.25 16.89 -2.10
N VAL A 76 19.66 16.55 -0.95
CA VAL A 76 20.22 15.60 0.03
C VAL A 76 19.30 14.40 0.26
N ILE A 77 17.99 14.59 0.13
CA ILE A 77 16.99 13.54 0.42
C ILE A 77 16.46 12.96 -0.88
N ASP A 78 16.69 11.65 -1.08
CA ASP A 78 16.26 10.96 -2.30
C ASP A 78 14.79 10.49 -2.25
N LEU A 79 14.27 10.24 -1.05
CA LEU A 79 12.94 9.66 -0.86
C LEU A 79 12.32 10.05 0.49
N VAL A 80 11.03 10.39 0.49
CA VAL A 80 10.22 10.60 1.70
C VAL A 80 9.14 9.53 1.79
N ILE A 81 9.02 8.91 2.96
CA ILE A 81 7.98 7.92 3.27
C ILE A 81 7.15 8.44 4.45
N PRO A 82 6.01 9.11 4.19
CA PRO A 82 5.15 9.62 5.24
C PRO A 82 4.29 8.49 5.82
N ARG A 83 4.16 8.44 7.15
CA ARG A 83 3.24 7.55 7.86
C ARG A 83 2.38 8.39 8.79
N GLY A 84 1.07 8.30 8.64
CA GLY A 84 0.09 9.08 9.39
C GLY A 84 -1.20 9.23 8.60
N GLY A 85 -2.11 10.08 9.08
CA GLY A 85 -3.41 10.30 8.42
C GLY A 85 -3.30 11.00 7.07
N ASN A 86 -4.36 10.87 6.27
CA ASN A 86 -4.47 11.33 4.88
C ASN A 86 -4.08 12.81 4.72
N ALA A 87 -4.46 13.66 5.68
CA ALA A 87 -4.14 15.09 5.67
C ALA A 87 -2.63 15.36 5.73
N LEU A 88 -1.88 14.60 6.53
CA LEU A 88 -0.42 14.71 6.63
C LEU A 88 0.25 14.25 5.33
N VAL A 89 -0.13 13.08 4.83
CA VAL A 89 0.45 12.52 3.60
C VAL A 89 0.19 13.47 2.43
N SER A 90 -1.06 13.94 2.29
CA SER A 90 -1.45 14.87 1.25
C SER A 90 -0.74 16.21 1.36
N HIS A 91 -0.48 16.70 2.57
CA HIS A 91 0.32 17.90 2.78
C HIS A 91 1.76 17.68 2.30
N ILE A 92 2.42 16.62 2.74
CA ILE A 92 3.80 16.30 2.36
C ILE A 92 3.93 16.18 0.83
N GLN A 93 3.04 15.43 0.18
CA GLN A 93 3.03 15.27 -1.27
C GLN A 93 2.93 16.59 -2.04
N ARG A 94 2.25 17.60 -1.49
CA ARG A 94 2.14 18.94 -2.11
C ARG A 94 3.29 19.88 -1.75
N SER A 95 3.99 19.61 -0.65
CA SER A 95 4.97 20.53 -0.05
C SER A 95 6.43 20.22 -0.44
N THR A 96 6.70 19.14 -1.16
CA THR A 96 8.08 18.72 -1.50
C THR A 96 8.27 18.39 -2.97
N ARG A 97 9.52 18.54 -3.45
CA ARG A 97 9.98 18.03 -4.75
C ARG A 97 10.61 16.65 -4.65
N ILE A 98 10.88 16.19 -3.42
CA ILE A 98 11.45 14.87 -3.16
C ILE A 98 10.39 13.81 -3.55
N PRO A 99 10.76 12.72 -4.23
CA PRO A 99 9.86 11.61 -4.45
C PRO A 99 9.20 11.13 -3.14
N VAL A 100 7.88 10.93 -3.17
CA VAL A 100 7.11 10.47 -2.00
C VAL A 100 6.54 9.08 -2.28
N LEU A 101 6.86 8.13 -1.40
CA LEU A 101 6.34 6.77 -1.46
C LEU A 101 5.34 6.55 -0.32
N GLY A 102 4.10 6.25 -0.68
CA GLY A 102 3.01 6.02 0.27
C GLY A 102 1.65 5.99 -0.43
N HIS A 103 0.58 6.06 0.36
CA HIS A 103 -0.79 6.18 -0.11
C HIS A 103 -1.50 7.30 0.66
N ALA A 104 -2.39 8.03 -0.02
CA ALA A 104 -3.14 9.11 0.59
C ALA A 104 -4.48 8.65 1.18
N ASP A 105 -5.12 7.64 0.57
CA ASP A 105 -6.44 7.12 0.96
C ASP A 105 -6.46 5.57 0.88
N GLY A 106 -7.30 4.93 1.67
CA GLY A 106 -7.49 3.48 1.79
C GLY A 106 -8.91 2.97 1.42
N ILE A 107 -9.46 3.39 0.28
CA ILE A 107 -10.82 3.01 -0.13
C ILE A 107 -10.77 1.68 -0.88
N CYS A 108 -10.95 0.59 -0.14
CA CYS A 108 -10.88 -0.79 -0.61
C CYS A 108 -12.28 -1.40 -0.80
N HIS A 109 -12.45 -2.27 -1.79
CA HIS A 109 -13.71 -2.95 -2.06
C HIS A 109 -13.63 -4.46 -1.88
N VAL A 110 -14.77 -5.05 -1.52
CA VAL A 110 -15.03 -6.48 -1.67
C VAL A 110 -16.22 -6.65 -2.62
N TYR A 111 -15.98 -7.21 -3.79
CA TYR A 111 -17.00 -7.59 -4.75
C TYR A 111 -17.42 -9.05 -4.54
N VAL A 112 -18.69 -9.27 -4.23
CA VAL A 112 -19.32 -10.58 -4.10
C VAL A 112 -20.07 -10.90 -5.40
N ASP A 113 -19.48 -11.80 -6.18
CA ASP A 113 -19.96 -12.20 -7.49
C ASP A 113 -21.17 -13.16 -7.44
N ALA A 114 -21.89 -13.29 -8.55
CA ALA A 114 -23.05 -14.18 -8.66
C ALA A 114 -22.77 -15.64 -8.27
N GLU A 115 -21.54 -16.13 -8.50
CA GLU A 115 -21.12 -17.50 -8.20
C GLU A 115 -20.25 -17.58 -6.93
N ALA A 116 -20.39 -16.63 -6.02
CA ALA A 116 -19.70 -16.66 -4.73
C ALA A 116 -20.17 -17.81 -3.84
N ASP A 117 -19.23 -18.51 -3.18
CA ASP A 117 -19.54 -19.35 -2.05
C ASP A 117 -20.05 -18.47 -0.87
N PRO A 118 -21.27 -18.71 -0.36
CA PRO A 118 -21.84 -17.87 0.70
C PRO A 118 -20.96 -17.79 1.95
N ALA A 119 -20.41 -18.93 2.40
CA ALA A 119 -19.63 -18.96 3.63
C ALA A 119 -18.33 -18.16 3.49
N LYS A 120 -17.65 -18.26 2.34
CA LYS A 120 -16.47 -17.43 2.03
C LYS A 120 -16.85 -15.96 1.95
N ALA A 121 -17.95 -15.61 1.28
CA ALA A 121 -18.39 -14.22 1.14
C ALA A 121 -18.64 -13.55 2.49
N LEU A 122 -19.37 -14.22 3.40
CA LEU A 122 -19.62 -13.70 4.75
C LEU A 122 -18.32 -13.52 5.53
N ALA A 123 -17.47 -14.56 5.56
CA ALA A 123 -16.21 -14.53 6.31
C ALA A 123 -15.27 -13.43 5.80
N ILE A 124 -15.09 -13.34 4.49
CA ILE A 124 -14.19 -12.36 3.85
C ILE A 124 -14.71 -10.94 4.04
N ALA A 125 -16.00 -10.68 3.84
CA ALA A 125 -16.56 -9.33 3.98
C ALA A 125 -16.46 -8.82 5.42
N VAL A 126 -16.78 -9.68 6.41
CA VAL A 126 -16.70 -9.33 7.82
C VAL A 126 -15.24 -9.13 8.25
N ASP A 127 -14.33 -10.05 7.91
CA ASP A 127 -12.91 -9.92 8.25
C ASP A 127 -12.30 -8.65 7.62
N SER A 128 -12.61 -8.40 6.34
CA SER A 128 -12.08 -7.25 5.61
C SER A 128 -12.44 -5.92 6.27
N LYS A 129 -13.59 -5.80 6.94
CA LYS A 129 -14.00 -4.56 7.63
C LYS A 129 -13.72 -4.57 9.14
N ALA A 130 -14.04 -5.66 9.83
CA ALA A 130 -14.15 -5.69 11.28
C ALA A 130 -12.87 -6.13 12.02
N ASP A 131 -11.90 -6.77 11.36
CA ASP A 131 -10.62 -7.17 11.97
C ASP A 131 -9.87 -5.97 12.56
N TYR A 132 -9.64 -4.96 11.72
CA TYR A 132 -9.02 -3.70 12.14
C TYR A 132 -9.58 -2.54 11.29
N PRO A 133 -10.69 -1.93 11.72
CA PRO A 133 -11.46 -0.99 10.88
C PRO A 133 -10.73 0.31 10.52
N ALA A 134 -9.71 0.68 11.30
CA ALA A 134 -8.89 1.87 11.06
C ALA A 134 -7.67 1.58 10.15
N ALA A 135 -7.51 0.35 9.67
CA ALA A 135 -6.44 0.01 8.73
C ALA A 135 -6.76 0.55 7.33
N CYS A 136 -5.73 1.05 6.64
CA CYS A 136 -5.84 1.55 5.26
C CYS A 136 -6.24 0.51 4.20
N ASN A 137 -6.20 -0.78 4.54
CA ASN A 137 -6.64 -1.86 3.67
C ASN A 137 -7.96 -2.50 4.18
N ALA A 138 -8.64 -1.89 5.15
CA ALA A 138 -9.96 -2.32 5.55
C ALA A 138 -10.94 -2.09 4.40
N ALA A 139 -11.92 -2.98 4.21
CA ALA A 139 -12.97 -2.77 3.24
C ALA A 139 -13.79 -1.53 3.62
N GLU A 140 -13.96 -0.61 2.67
CA GLU A 140 -14.75 0.60 2.82
C GLU A 140 -16.06 0.50 2.02
N THR A 141 -16.15 -0.42 1.07
CA THR A 141 -17.39 -0.72 0.33
C THR A 141 -17.52 -2.20 -0.02
N ILE A 142 -18.70 -2.77 0.20
CA ILE A 142 -19.06 -4.11 -0.25
C ILE A 142 -19.97 -3.97 -1.49
N LEU A 143 -19.52 -4.50 -2.61
CA LEU A 143 -20.29 -4.57 -3.86
C LEU A 143 -20.87 -5.98 -3.98
N VAL A 144 -22.16 -6.09 -4.29
CA VAL A 144 -22.82 -7.40 -4.42
C VAL A 144 -23.52 -7.50 -5.76
N HIS A 145 -23.31 -8.61 -6.46
CA HIS A 145 -23.99 -8.87 -7.72
C HIS A 145 -25.52 -8.88 -7.55
N ALA A 146 -26.25 -8.21 -8.45
CA ALA A 146 -27.68 -7.97 -8.31
C ALA A 146 -28.54 -9.25 -8.25
N SER A 147 -28.08 -10.36 -8.86
CA SER A 147 -28.76 -11.67 -8.77
C SER A 147 -28.83 -12.22 -7.34
N LEU A 148 -27.95 -11.77 -6.44
CA LEU A 148 -27.89 -12.21 -5.05
C LEU A 148 -28.73 -11.36 -4.10
N ALA A 149 -29.45 -10.36 -4.62
CA ALA A 149 -30.08 -9.31 -3.83
C ALA A 149 -31.13 -9.81 -2.81
N ASP A 150 -31.76 -10.95 -3.06
CA ASP A 150 -32.78 -11.52 -2.15
C ASP A 150 -32.26 -12.59 -1.19
N GLY A 151 -31.07 -13.13 -1.44
CA GLY A 151 -30.44 -14.15 -0.60
C GLY A 151 -29.19 -13.61 0.08
N LEU A 152 -28.03 -13.96 -0.47
CA LEU A 152 -26.72 -13.67 0.10
C LEU A 152 -26.49 -12.18 0.44
N ALA A 153 -27.04 -11.24 -0.32
CA ALA A 153 -26.94 -9.82 0.01
C ALA A 153 -27.58 -9.48 1.38
N ARG A 154 -28.71 -10.09 1.72
CA ARG A 154 -29.35 -9.90 3.04
C ARG A 154 -28.56 -10.58 4.14
N GLU A 155 -28.01 -11.76 3.88
CA GLU A 155 -27.16 -12.47 4.83
C GLU A 155 -25.89 -11.68 5.14
N LEU A 156 -25.27 -11.04 4.14
CA LEU A 156 -24.13 -10.13 4.33
C LEU A 156 -24.51 -8.92 5.20
N LEU A 157 -25.65 -8.28 4.93
CA LEU A 157 -26.12 -7.15 5.75
C LEU A 157 -26.32 -7.56 7.22
N GLU A 158 -26.92 -8.73 7.48
CA GLU A 158 -27.12 -9.22 8.84
C GLU A 158 -25.80 -9.64 9.51
N ALA A 159 -24.88 -10.26 8.76
CA ALA A 159 -23.54 -10.60 9.28
C ALA A 159 -22.73 -9.36 9.66
N LEU A 160 -22.74 -8.33 8.80
CA LEU A 160 -22.07 -7.04 9.07
C LEU A 160 -22.66 -6.36 10.31
N LYS A 161 -24.00 -6.26 10.40
CA LYS A 161 -24.67 -5.71 11.59
C LYS A 161 -24.37 -6.54 12.84
N GLY A 162 -24.36 -7.86 12.74
CA GLY A 162 -24.00 -8.78 13.83
C GLY A 162 -22.57 -8.58 14.34
N ALA A 163 -21.65 -8.16 13.46
CA ALA A 163 -20.29 -7.76 13.80
C ALA A 163 -20.18 -6.31 14.31
N GLY A 164 -21.30 -5.60 14.46
CA GLY A 164 -21.35 -4.20 14.92
C GLY A 164 -21.02 -3.17 13.84
N VAL A 165 -21.05 -3.54 12.56
CA VAL A 165 -20.79 -2.64 11.43
C VAL A 165 -22.06 -1.90 11.03
N ALA A 166 -21.98 -0.57 11.00
CA ALA A 166 -22.99 0.30 10.42
C ALA A 166 -22.89 0.30 8.89
N VAL A 167 -24.02 0.12 8.20
CA VAL A 167 -24.06 0.02 6.74
C VAL A 167 -24.65 1.29 6.13
N HIS A 168 -23.91 1.88 5.20
CA HIS A 168 -24.30 3.04 4.41
C HIS A 168 -24.54 2.61 2.98
N ALA A 169 -25.78 2.71 2.51
CA ALA A 169 -26.15 2.12 1.23
C ALA A 169 -25.89 3.06 0.04
N GLY A 170 -25.39 2.50 -1.05
CA GLY A 170 -25.42 3.17 -2.35
C GLY A 170 -26.85 3.29 -2.89
N PRO A 171 -27.08 4.08 -3.96
CA PRO A 171 -28.39 4.28 -4.56
C PRO A 171 -29.29 3.04 -4.67
N ARG A 172 -28.78 1.92 -5.20
CA ARG A 172 -29.63 0.74 -5.48
C ARG A 172 -29.91 -0.06 -4.22
N ALA A 173 -28.91 -0.23 -3.37
CA ALA A 173 -29.08 -0.86 -2.07
C ALA A 173 -30.03 -0.05 -1.16
N ALA A 174 -29.97 1.29 -1.19
CA ALA A 174 -30.83 2.16 -0.39
C ALA A 174 -32.30 2.01 -0.80
N GLU A 175 -32.58 2.06 -2.11
CA GLU A 175 -33.92 1.84 -2.65
C GLU A 175 -34.45 0.43 -2.31
N ARG A 176 -33.60 -0.59 -2.45
CA ARG A 176 -34.04 -1.99 -2.27
C ARG A 176 -34.26 -2.38 -0.81
N TYR A 177 -33.41 -1.91 0.09
CA TYR A 177 -33.40 -2.36 1.49
C TYR A 177 -33.93 -1.31 2.48
N GLY A 178 -34.23 -0.09 2.02
CA GLY A 178 -34.67 1.01 2.88
C GLY A 178 -33.59 1.48 3.87
N LEU A 179 -32.32 1.36 3.48
CA LEU A 179 -31.17 1.75 4.29
C LEU A 179 -30.82 3.24 4.11
N GLU A 180 -30.12 3.81 5.09
CA GLU A 180 -29.58 5.17 4.98
C GLU A 180 -28.58 5.25 3.81
N ARG A 181 -28.70 6.30 3.01
CA ARG A 181 -27.86 6.49 1.84
C ARG A 181 -26.49 7.04 2.24
N ALA A 182 -25.43 6.43 1.70
CA ALA A 182 -24.07 6.96 1.83
C ALA A 182 -23.96 8.38 1.24
N ALA A 183 -23.27 9.26 1.94
CA ALA A 183 -23.03 10.63 1.49
C ALA A 183 -22.16 10.69 0.22
N SER A 184 -21.27 9.70 0.04
CA SER A 184 -20.38 9.55 -1.11
C SER A 184 -20.11 8.07 -1.32
N LEU A 185 -19.97 7.64 -2.58
CA LEU A 185 -19.46 6.30 -2.92
C LEU A 185 -17.93 6.22 -2.85
N ARG A 186 -17.24 7.38 -2.82
CA ARG A 186 -15.81 7.49 -2.57
C ARG A 186 -15.62 8.04 -1.16
N HIS A 187 -15.57 7.16 -0.16
CA HIS A 187 -15.42 7.53 1.24
C HIS A 187 -14.58 6.48 1.99
N GLU A 188 -13.64 6.93 2.81
CA GLU A 188 -12.89 6.09 3.74
C GLU A 188 -13.40 6.38 5.15
N TYR A 189 -14.09 5.42 5.75
CA TYR A 189 -14.70 5.59 7.06
C TYR A 189 -13.69 5.43 8.19
N SER A 190 -12.73 4.51 8.04
CA SER A 190 -11.74 4.17 9.10
C SER A 190 -12.38 3.80 10.46
N SER A 191 -13.61 3.28 10.42
CA SER A 191 -14.43 2.89 11.57
C SER A 191 -15.25 1.64 11.23
N LEU A 192 -16.09 1.18 12.17
CA LEU A 192 -17.06 0.10 11.94
C LEU A 192 -18.24 0.61 11.10
N ASP A 193 -17.94 1.23 9.97
CA ASP A 193 -18.87 1.75 8.98
C ASP A 193 -18.41 1.25 7.61
N VAL A 194 -19.36 0.86 6.76
CA VAL A 194 -19.06 0.36 5.41
C VAL A 194 -20.13 0.78 4.41
N GLY A 195 -19.68 1.10 3.19
CA GLY A 195 -20.54 1.23 2.03
C GLY A 195 -21.13 -0.14 1.62
N PHE A 196 -22.36 -0.17 1.13
CA PHE A 196 -22.96 -1.37 0.55
C PHE A 196 -23.75 -1.03 -0.71
N GLU A 197 -23.43 -1.65 -1.83
CA GLU A 197 -24.09 -1.36 -3.11
C GLU A 197 -24.29 -2.62 -3.97
N LEU A 198 -25.35 -2.60 -4.78
CA LEU A 198 -25.63 -3.62 -5.78
C LEU A 198 -25.07 -3.24 -7.15
N VAL A 199 -24.40 -4.17 -7.82
CA VAL A 199 -23.86 -4.01 -9.18
C VAL A 199 -24.45 -5.07 -10.11
N ASP A 200 -24.61 -4.74 -11.39
CA ASP A 200 -25.30 -5.63 -12.34
C ASP A 200 -24.47 -6.85 -12.73
N ASP A 201 -23.15 -6.67 -12.86
CA ASP A 201 -22.21 -7.69 -13.29
C ASP A 201 -20.77 -7.33 -12.88
N LEU A 202 -19.82 -8.18 -13.28
CA LEU A 202 -18.38 -7.99 -13.07
C LEU A 202 -17.86 -6.66 -13.68
N ALA A 203 -18.35 -6.27 -14.86
CA ALA A 203 -17.87 -5.06 -15.52
C ALA A 203 -18.28 -3.82 -14.72
N ALA A 204 -19.53 -3.77 -14.26
CA ALA A 204 -20.02 -2.71 -13.38
C ALA A 204 -19.26 -2.67 -12.04
N ALA A 205 -18.86 -3.83 -11.49
CA ALA A 205 -18.03 -3.88 -10.30
C ALA A 205 -16.64 -3.26 -10.52
N ILE A 206 -15.98 -3.62 -11.63
CA ILE A 206 -14.66 -3.08 -12.01
C ILE A 206 -14.75 -1.56 -12.25
N ASP A 207 -15.76 -1.11 -12.98
CA ASP A 207 -15.99 0.32 -13.25
C ASP A 207 -16.22 1.11 -11.94
N HIS A 208 -16.99 0.55 -11.01
CA HIS A 208 -17.19 1.15 -9.69
C HIS A 208 -15.87 1.28 -8.94
N ILE A 209 -15.07 0.21 -8.88
CA ILE A 209 -13.77 0.19 -8.20
C ILE A 209 -12.82 1.23 -8.80
N HIS A 210 -12.75 1.33 -10.14
CA HIS A 210 -11.90 2.33 -10.79
C HIS A 210 -12.38 3.77 -10.56
N ALA A 211 -13.70 3.97 -10.48
CA ALA A 211 -14.29 5.29 -10.27
C ALA A 211 -14.19 5.78 -8.81
N HIS A 212 -14.26 4.86 -7.83
CA HIS A 212 -14.45 5.21 -6.42
C HIS A 212 -13.35 4.71 -5.49
N GLY A 213 -12.53 3.74 -5.90
CA GLY A 213 -11.42 3.22 -5.10
C GLY A 213 -10.23 4.16 -5.00
N SER A 214 -9.30 3.78 -4.12
CA SER A 214 -7.99 4.44 -4.00
C SER A 214 -6.87 3.67 -4.70
N SER A 215 -7.21 2.61 -5.45
CA SER A 215 -6.25 1.67 -6.05
C SER A 215 -5.33 1.01 -5.00
N HIS A 216 -5.83 0.80 -3.78
CA HIS A 216 -5.09 0.16 -2.68
C HIS A 216 -5.23 -1.35 -2.74
N THR A 217 -6.33 -1.90 -2.21
CA THR A 217 -6.60 -3.33 -2.19
C THR A 217 -8.03 -3.59 -2.63
N GLU A 218 -8.22 -4.52 -3.57
CA GLU A 218 -9.55 -4.84 -4.09
C GLU A 218 -9.73 -6.36 -4.11
N VAL A 219 -10.89 -6.84 -3.71
CA VAL A 219 -11.16 -8.27 -3.52
C VAL A 219 -12.35 -8.70 -4.37
N VAL A 220 -12.23 -9.85 -5.05
CA VAL A 220 -13.37 -10.58 -5.61
C VAL A 220 -13.60 -11.86 -4.83
N VAL A 221 -14.87 -12.17 -4.55
CA VAL A 221 -15.31 -13.45 -4.01
C VAL A 221 -16.17 -14.14 -5.07
N THR A 222 -15.66 -15.25 -5.61
CA THR A 222 -16.33 -16.06 -6.66
C THR A 222 -15.73 -17.46 -6.71
N GLU A 223 -16.54 -18.47 -7.05
CA GLU A 223 -16.04 -19.80 -7.44
C GLU A 223 -15.84 -19.93 -8.96
N ASN A 224 -16.25 -18.92 -9.75
CA ASN A 224 -16.01 -18.88 -11.18
C ASN A 224 -14.58 -18.40 -11.48
N GLN A 225 -13.73 -19.31 -11.94
CA GLN A 225 -12.33 -19.01 -12.23
C GLN A 225 -12.16 -17.96 -13.34
N ALA A 226 -13.02 -17.95 -14.36
CA ALA A 226 -12.92 -16.96 -15.45
C ALA A 226 -13.26 -15.54 -14.95
N THR A 227 -14.25 -15.42 -14.06
CA THR A 227 -14.56 -14.15 -13.36
C THR A 227 -13.37 -13.71 -12.51
N ALA A 228 -12.80 -14.62 -11.72
CA ALA A 228 -11.64 -14.33 -10.87
C ALA A 228 -10.44 -13.83 -11.68
N ASP A 229 -10.06 -14.57 -12.74
CA ASP A 229 -8.93 -14.21 -13.60
C ASP A 229 -9.15 -12.85 -14.28
N THR A 230 -10.38 -12.60 -14.74
CA THR A 230 -10.76 -11.31 -15.35
C THR A 230 -10.65 -10.16 -14.35
N PHE A 231 -11.15 -10.34 -13.12
CA PHE A 231 -11.05 -9.32 -12.07
C PHE A 231 -9.59 -9.04 -11.69
N LEU A 232 -8.79 -10.09 -11.46
CA LEU A 232 -7.37 -9.98 -11.13
C LEU A 232 -6.57 -9.27 -12.23
N GLN A 233 -6.97 -9.44 -13.49
CA GLN A 233 -6.31 -8.81 -14.63
C GLN A 233 -6.74 -7.35 -14.85
N LEU A 234 -8.02 -7.04 -14.69
CA LEU A 234 -8.59 -5.74 -15.09
C LEU A 234 -8.65 -4.72 -13.95
N VAL A 235 -8.66 -5.16 -12.69
CA VAL A 235 -8.64 -4.24 -11.54
C VAL A 235 -7.24 -3.66 -11.35
N ASP A 236 -7.13 -2.34 -11.47
CA ASP A 236 -5.86 -1.63 -11.40
C ASP A 236 -5.62 -1.06 -10.00
N ALA A 237 -5.35 -1.96 -9.06
CA ALA A 237 -5.00 -1.65 -7.68
C ALA A 237 -3.59 -2.15 -7.34
N ALA A 238 -3.07 -1.71 -6.20
CA ALA A 238 -1.77 -2.15 -5.72
C ALA A 238 -1.79 -3.63 -5.31
N CYS A 239 -2.91 -4.09 -4.76
CA CYS A 239 -3.18 -5.48 -4.43
C CYS A 239 -4.56 -5.87 -4.97
N VAL A 240 -4.66 -7.03 -5.63
CA VAL A 240 -5.95 -7.59 -6.07
C VAL A 240 -6.03 -9.03 -5.58
N HIS A 241 -7.10 -9.37 -4.86
CA HIS A 241 -7.26 -10.66 -4.22
C HIS A 241 -8.46 -11.42 -4.80
N HIS A 242 -8.33 -12.74 -4.87
CA HIS A 242 -9.42 -13.67 -5.14
C HIS A 242 -9.66 -14.52 -3.89
N ASN A 243 -10.89 -14.52 -3.37
CA ASN A 243 -11.30 -15.32 -2.21
C ASN A 243 -10.40 -15.14 -0.97
N ALA A 244 -9.84 -13.94 -0.77
CA ALA A 244 -9.00 -13.61 0.38
C ALA A 244 -9.26 -12.17 0.84
N SER A 245 -9.33 -11.98 2.16
CA SER A 245 -9.56 -10.68 2.80
C SER A 245 -8.61 -9.59 2.33
N SER A 246 -9.10 -8.35 2.27
CA SER A 246 -8.26 -7.19 1.95
C SER A 246 -7.14 -6.97 2.98
N ARG A 247 -7.34 -7.47 4.21
CA ARG A 247 -6.40 -7.40 5.33
C ARG A 247 -5.08 -8.13 5.10
N PHE A 248 -5.02 -8.99 4.09
CA PHE A 248 -3.78 -9.66 3.69
C PHE A 248 -2.75 -8.73 3.05
N SER A 249 -3.14 -7.55 2.57
CA SER A 249 -2.23 -6.56 1.98
C SER A 249 -1.34 -5.90 3.04
N ASP A 250 -0.27 -6.60 3.40
CA ASP A 250 0.67 -6.27 4.47
C ASP A 250 2.01 -6.95 4.18
N GLY A 251 3.12 -6.24 4.38
CA GLY A 251 4.45 -6.73 4.01
C GLY A 251 4.86 -8.02 4.74
N PHE A 252 4.49 -8.20 6.01
CA PHE A 252 4.78 -9.44 6.72
C PHE A 252 3.95 -10.59 6.16
N ARG A 253 2.65 -10.38 5.94
CA ARG A 253 1.76 -11.39 5.34
C ARG A 253 2.17 -11.77 3.91
N TYR A 254 2.80 -10.85 3.18
CA TYR A 254 3.34 -11.09 1.83
C TYR A 254 4.75 -11.72 1.84
N GLY A 255 5.33 -11.97 3.01
CA GLY A 255 6.65 -12.62 3.13
C GLY A 255 7.84 -11.69 2.92
N LEU A 256 7.65 -10.37 2.98
CA LEU A 256 8.73 -9.38 2.92
C LEU A 256 9.47 -9.21 4.25
N GLY A 257 8.99 -9.86 5.31
CA GLY A 257 9.49 -9.75 6.68
C GLY A 257 9.08 -8.46 7.39
N ALA A 258 9.27 -7.31 6.73
CA ALA A 258 8.81 -6.01 7.17
C ALA A 258 8.43 -5.14 5.97
N GLU A 259 7.71 -4.05 6.24
CA GLU A 259 7.41 -3.02 5.26
C GLU A 259 7.77 -1.63 5.78
N VAL A 260 8.09 -0.73 4.85
CA VAL A 260 8.21 0.70 5.12
C VAL A 260 6.89 1.44 4.96
N GLY A 261 5.98 0.86 4.18
CA GLY A 261 4.70 1.44 3.79
C GLY A 261 4.06 0.65 2.67
N ILE A 262 2.81 1.00 2.38
CA ILE A 262 2.12 0.56 1.18
C ILE A 262 2.11 1.73 0.20
N SER A 263 2.38 1.45 -1.08
CA SER A 263 2.38 2.44 -2.14
C SER A 263 1.25 2.16 -3.12
N THR A 264 0.42 3.16 -3.39
CA THR A 264 -0.55 3.12 -4.50
C THR A 264 -0.02 3.78 -5.78
N GLY A 265 1.22 4.29 -5.73
CA GLY A 265 1.92 4.83 -6.89
C GLY A 265 2.15 3.78 -7.97
N ARG A 266 2.17 4.21 -9.24
CA ARG A 266 2.36 3.32 -10.40
C ARG A 266 3.81 3.25 -10.90
N ILE A 267 4.72 3.96 -10.24
CA ILE A 267 6.15 4.02 -10.57
C ILE A 267 6.97 3.60 -9.36
N HIS A 268 8.17 3.07 -9.62
CA HIS A 268 9.13 2.59 -8.63
C HIS A 268 8.68 1.36 -7.83
N ALA A 269 7.77 1.52 -6.86
CA ALA A 269 7.27 0.44 -6.01
C ALA A 269 5.77 0.62 -5.75
N ARG A 270 5.02 -0.50 -5.78
CA ARG A 270 3.56 -0.55 -5.63
C ARG A 270 3.16 -1.75 -4.77
N GLY A 271 2.17 -1.56 -3.90
CA GLY A 271 1.80 -2.53 -2.86
C GLY A 271 2.65 -2.35 -1.60
N PRO A 272 2.66 -3.35 -0.69
CA PRO A 272 3.59 -3.38 0.45
C PRO A 272 5.04 -3.30 -0.02
N VAL A 273 5.79 -2.36 0.56
CA VAL A 273 7.14 -2.03 0.12
C VAL A 273 8.17 -2.56 1.13
N GLY A 274 8.94 -3.56 0.72
CA GLY A 274 10.09 -4.11 1.45
C GLY A 274 11.40 -3.41 1.13
N VAL A 275 12.52 -4.08 1.36
CA VAL A 275 13.87 -3.50 1.13
C VAL A 275 14.14 -3.22 -0.35
N GLU A 276 13.64 -4.06 -1.25
CA GLU A 276 13.82 -3.94 -2.70
C GLU A 276 13.25 -2.63 -3.24
N GLY A 277 12.15 -2.16 -2.65
CA GLY A 277 11.52 -0.89 -3.03
C GLY A 277 12.25 0.35 -2.54
N LEU A 278 13.45 0.21 -1.99
CA LEU A 278 14.35 1.32 -1.67
C LEU A 278 15.67 1.24 -2.43
N LEU A 279 15.79 0.27 -3.33
CA LEU A 279 16.92 0.13 -4.21
C LEU A 279 16.64 0.86 -5.52
N THR A 280 17.72 1.32 -6.14
CA THR A 280 17.70 1.82 -7.52
C THR A 280 18.80 1.15 -8.34
N THR A 281 18.80 1.38 -9.64
CA THR A 281 19.74 0.75 -10.57
C THR A 281 20.79 1.73 -11.07
N LYS A 282 22.01 1.25 -11.30
CA LYS A 282 23.09 2.00 -11.95
C LYS A 282 23.70 1.17 -13.08
N PHE A 283 23.90 1.80 -14.24
CA PHE A 283 24.66 1.21 -15.34
C PHE A 283 26.17 1.36 -15.10
N VAL A 284 26.89 0.25 -15.20
CA VAL A 284 28.36 0.24 -15.07
C VAL A 284 28.95 -0.28 -16.37
N LEU A 285 29.63 0.61 -17.11
CA LEU A 285 30.35 0.28 -18.33
C LEU A 285 31.84 0.11 -18.01
N ARG A 286 32.41 -1.06 -18.35
CA ARG A 286 33.85 -1.30 -18.29
C ARG A 286 34.41 -1.35 -19.71
N GLY A 287 35.30 -0.42 -20.01
CA GLY A 287 35.98 -0.32 -21.29
C GLY A 287 37.49 -0.34 -21.14
N THR A 288 38.18 -0.51 -22.27
CA THR A 288 39.62 -0.46 -22.45
C THR A 288 40.03 0.72 -23.36
N GLY A 289 39.20 1.77 -23.43
CA GLY A 289 39.41 2.94 -24.28
C GLY A 289 38.51 3.00 -25.53
N GLN A 290 37.37 2.30 -25.53
CA GLN A 290 36.39 2.37 -26.62
C GLN A 290 35.83 3.80 -26.76
N VAL A 291 35.69 4.25 -28.01
CA VAL A 291 35.06 5.53 -28.36
C VAL A 291 33.87 5.29 -29.29
N VAL A 292 32.86 6.17 -29.23
CA VAL A 292 31.65 6.04 -30.05
C VAL A 292 31.97 6.27 -31.53
N ASN A 293 32.75 7.31 -31.88
CA ASN A 293 33.14 7.64 -33.26
C ASN A 293 32.02 7.48 -34.32
N LYS A 294 30.81 7.99 -34.03
CA LYS A 294 29.62 7.84 -34.89
C LYS A 294 29.30 6.38 -35.24
N ASP A 295 29.57 5.47 -34.31
CA ASP A 295 29.49 4.03 -34.43
C ASP A 295 30.32 3.43 -35.58
N GLN A 296 31.35 4.16 -36.05
CA GLN A 296 32.25 3.71 -37.11
C GLN A 296 33.35 2.82 -36.56
N GLY A 297 33.53 1.65 -37.18
CA GLY A 297 34.58 0.69 -36.82
C GLY A 297 34.27 -0.13 -35.55
N VAL A 298 33.06 0.00 -35.00
CA VAL A 298 32.59 -0.77 -33.84
C VAL A 298 31.45 -1.67 -34.29
N LYS A 299 31.46 -2.93 -33.85
CA LYS A 299 30.35 -3.87 -34.02
C LYS A 299 29.78 -4.21 -32.66
N TYR A 300 28.57 -3.73 -32.38
CA TYR A 300 27.86 -4.13 -31.17
C TYR A 300 27.47 -5.60 -31.24
N THR A 301 27.64 -6.30 -30.13
CA THR A 301 27.26 -7.70 -30.01
C THR A 301 25.91 -7.87 -29.30
N HIS A 302 25.57 -6.94 -28.40
CA HIS A 302 24.36 -6.98 -27.55
C HIS A 302 24.11 -8.36 -26.91
N VAL A 303 25.17 -9.11 -26.64
CA VAL A 303 25.06 -10.43 -26.06
C VAL A 303 24.84 -10.27 -24.56
N ALA A 304 23.62 -10.61 -24.11
CA ALA A 304 23.34 -10.77 -22.70
C ALA A 304 24.25 -11.86 -22.14
N ARG A 305 24.95 -11.55 -21.05
CA ARG A 305 25.82 -12.50 -20.35
C ARG A 305 25.18 -12.86 -19.01
N ASP A 306 25.37 -14.10 -18.62
CA ASP A 306 24.97 -14.58 -17.30
C ASP A 306 25.75 -13.83 -16.21
N PRO A 307 25.07 -13.06 -15.34
CA PRO A 307 25.71 -12.33 -14.25
C PRO A 307 26.51 -13.23 -13.31
N GLN A 308 26.08 -14.48 -13.11
CA GLN A 308 26.75 -15.43 -12.22
C GLN A 308 28.08 -15.93 -12.79
N LYS A 309 28.31 -15.77 -14.10
CA LYS A 309 29.56 -16.15 -14.78
C LYS A 309 30.50 -14.97 -15.02
N LEU A 310 30.13 -13.78 -14.53
CA LEU A 310 30.88 -12.53 -14.66
C LEU A 310 31.65 -12.15 -13.38
N ALA A 311 31.42 -12.87 -12.28
CA ALA A 311 32.11 -12.71 -11.00
C ALA A 311 33.47 -13.41 -10.99
#